data_AF-A0A4R5W075-F1
#
_entry.id   AF-A0A4R5W075-F1
#
_cell.length_a   1.000
_cell.length_b   1.000
_cell.length_c   1.000
_cell.angle_alpha   90.00
_cell.angle_beta   90.00
_cell.angle_gamma   90.00
#
_symmetry.space_group_name_H-M   'P 1'
#
loop_
_entity.id
_entity.type
_entity.pdbx_description
1 polymer ?
#
loop_
_entity_poly.entity_id
_entity_poly.type
_entity_poly.pdbx_seq_one_letter_code
_entity_poly.pdbx_strand_id
1 'polypeptide(L)'
;MSGFGGMPQAELSKGLKQLKGEHPPLLDQLDELFKLTKQIEDEKDIEQNFTVLITKVKEFKAELDPHSEREEGVLFPMMGAYIGTTSGPIAVMEYEHDQAKSKIAAFLEKAENDLLSSTEKKNLADLIKNAYFILTEHFAKEENVLFPMAERILTDEEKEELYRKIQEIK
;
A
#
# COMPACT_ATOMS: atom_id res chain seq x y z
N MET A 1 4.41 -14.07 -38.15
CA MET A 1 4.80 -14.12 -36.72
C MET A 1 5.35 -12.75 -36.36
N SER A 2 4.45 -11.80 -36.09
CA SER A 2 4.86 -10.43 -35.73
C SER A 2 5.28 -10.44 -34.27
N GLY A 3 6.56 -10.18 -34.02
CA GLY A 3 7.09 -10.01 -32.68
C GLY A 3 6.43 -8.81 -32.00
N PHE A 4 5.80 -9.04 -30.86
CA PHE A 4 5.53 -7.98 -29.90
C PHE A 4 6.90 -7.48 -29.41
N GLY A 5 7.42 -6.44 -30.06
CA GLY A 5 8.53 -5.67 -29.52
C GLY A 5 8.06 -5.06 -28.21
N GLY A 6 8.65 -5.52 -27.09
CA GLY A 6 8.49 -4.85 -25.81
C GLY A 6 8.90 -3.40 -25.99
N MET A 7 7.93 -2.49 -25.90
CA MET A 7 8.23 -1.06 -25.92
C MET A 7 9.16 -0.75 -24.74
N PRO A 8 10.15 0.14 -24.90
CA PRO A 8 10.95 0.61 -23.77
C PRO A 8 9.99 1.11 -22.70
N GLN A 9 10.13 0.61 -21.48
CA GLN A 9 9.42 1.17 -20.34
C GLN A 9 9.92 2.61 -20.23
N ALA A 10 9.06 3.58 -20.58
CA ALA A 10 9.42 4.98 -20.50
C ALA A 10 9.91 5.28 -19.08
N GLU A 11 11.03 5.97 -18.98
CA GLU A 11 11.62 6.32 -17.69
C GLU A 11 10.61 7.18 -16.92
N LEU A 12 10.22 6.75 -15.72
CA LEU A 12 9.27 7.48 -14.88
C LEU A 12 9.82 8.87 -14.52
N SER A 13 8.94 9.85 -14.45
CA SER A 13 9.21 11.19 -13.91
C SER A 13 9.59 11.13 -12.42
N LYS A 14 10.19 12.21 -11.91
CA LYS A 14 10.74 12.26 -10.54
C LYS A 14 9.69 11.90 -9.48
N GLY A 15 8.48 12.45 -9.61
CA GLY A 15 7.38 12.17 -8.67
C GLY A 15 6.97 10.70 -8.66
N LEU A 16 6.76 10.11 -9.84
CA LEU A 16 6.39 8.70 -9.96
C LEU A 16 7.54 7.75 -9.55
N LYS A 17 8.80 8.13 -9.80
CA LYS A 17 9.97 7.41 -9.28
C LYS A 17 10.04 7.43 -7.77
N GLN A 18 9.69 8.55 -7.15
CA GLN A 18 9.67 8.66 -5.70
C GLN A 18 8.62 7.72 -5.11
N LEU A 19 7.35 7.81 -5.58
CA LEU A 19 6.27 6.93 -5.12
C LEU A 19 6.64 5.45 -5.27
N LYS A 20 7.12 5.06 -6.45
CA LYS A 20 7.65 3.71 -6.68
C LYS A 20 8.81 3.35 -5.75
N GLY A 21 9.68 4.31 -5.44
CA GLY A 21 10.82 4.12 -4.55
C GLY A 21 10.45 3.95 -3.07
N GLU A 22 9.22 4.29 -2.68
CA GLU A 22 8.67 4.08 -1.34
C GLU A 22 8.19 2.63 -1.14
N HIS A 23 7.92 1.88 -2.22
CA HIS A 23 7.39 0.52 -2.13
C HIS A 23 8.37 -0.51 -1.52
N PRO A 24 9.67 -0.56 -1.88
CA PRO A 24 10.56 -1.58 -1.34
C PRO A 24 10.60 -1.65 0.20
N PRO A 25 10.81 -0.54 0.95
CA PRO A 25 10.78 -0.60 2.41
C PRO A 25 9.39 -0.93 2.98
N LEU A 26 8.30 -0.58 2.30
CA LEU A 26 6.95 -0.98 2.71
C LEU A 26 6.70 -2.48 2.50
N LEU A 27 7.17 -3.04 1.39
CA LEU A 27 7.11 -4.47 1.09
C LEU A 27 7.95 -5.29 2.07
N ASP A 28 9.14 -4.82 2.43
CA ASP A 28 9.99 -5.48 3.43
C ASP A 28 9.30 -5.56 4.80
N GLN A 29 8.64 -4.47 5.22
CA GLN A 29 7.84 -4.44 6.45
C GLN A 29 6.63 -5.37 6.36
N LEU A 30 5.91 -5.37 5.23
CA LEU A 30 4.79 -6.27 4.99
C LEU A 30 5.20 -7.75 5.09
N ASP A 31 6.36 -8.12 4.55
CA ASP A 31 6.89 -9.47 4.65
C ASP A 31 7.25 -9.86 6.09
N GLU A 32 7.75 -8.92 6.91
CA GLU A 32 7.96 -9.13 8.34
C GLU A 32 6.63 -9.35 9.09
N LEU A 33 5.63 -8.52 8.82
CA LEU A 33 4.28 -8.65 9.37
C LEU A 33 3.68 -10.02 9.01
N PHE A 34 3.77 -10.42 7.74
CA PHE A 34 3.24 -11.71 7.29
C PHE A 34 3.90 -12.88 8.00
N LYS A 35 5.23 -12.85 8.21
CA LYS A 35 5.94 -13.89 8.98
C LYS A 35 5.41 -14.00 10.42
N LEU A 36 5.17 -12.88 11.09
CA LEU A 36 4.59 -12.87 12.44
C LEU A 36 3.17 -13.46 12.44
N THR A 37 2.33 -13.09 11.48
CA THR A 37 0.97 -13.68 11.38
C THR A 37 1.02 -15.19 11.19
N LYS A 38 2.00 -15.71 10.43
CA LYS A 38 2.21 -17.14 10.23
C LYS A 38 2.67 -17.86 11.49
N GLN A 39 3.55 -17.26 12.26
CA GLN A 39 3.98 -17.82 13.54
C GLN A 39 2.82 -17.90 14.55
N ILE A 40 1.96 -16.88 14.59
CA ILE A 40 0.75 -16.86 15.43
C ILE A 40 -0.26 -17.92 14.97
N GLU A 41 -0.48 -18.05 13.66
CA GLU A 41 -1.33 -19.08 13.04
C GLU A 41 -0.88 -20.49 13.45
N ASP A 42 0.44 -20.74 13.39
CA ASP A 42 1.13 -21.97 13.78
C ASP A 42 1.21 -22.21 15.30
N GLU A 43 0.60 -21.35 16.13
CA GLU A 43 0.64 -21.44 17.61
C GLU A 43 2.02 -21.27 18.25
N LYS A 44 2.97 -20.67 17.54
CA LYS A 44 4.33 -20.40 18.06
C LYS A 44 4.33 -19.09 18.82
N ASP A 45 4.72 -19.14 20.10
CA ASP A 45 4.95 -17.98 20.97
C ASP A 45 3.89 -16.86 20.80
N ILE A 46 2.60 -17.26 20.79
CA ILE A 46 1.47 -16.39 20.36
C ILE A 46 1.51 -15.04 21.06
N GLU A 47 1.72 -15.01 22.38
CA GLU A 47 1.76 -13.78 23.17
C GLU A 47 2.87 -12.84 22.69
N GLN A 48 4.11 -13.34 22.61
CA GLN A 48 5.25 -12.55 22.19
C GLN A 48 5.10 -12.07 20.75
N ASN A 49 4.74 -12.96 19.83
CA ASN A 49 4.58 -12.62 18.42
C ASN A 49 3.43 -11.63 18.19
N PHE A 50 2.34 -11.73 18.96
CA PHE A 50 1.23 -10.79 18.88
C PHE A 50 1.64 -9.41 19.40
N THR A 51 2.37 -9.31 20.51
CA THR A 51 2.92 -8.03 21.00
C THR A 51 3.85 -7.39 19.97
N VAL A 52 4.74 -8.17 19.36
CA VAL A 52 5.64 -7.67 18.31
C VAL A 52 4.85 -7.22 17.08
N LEU A 53 3.82 -7.98 16.68
CA LEU A 53 2.94 -7.63 15.57
C LEU A 53 2.27 -6.28 15.80
N ILE A 54 1.78 -5.97 17.01
CA ILE A 54 1.19 -4.67 17.33
C ILE A 54 2.17 -3.53 17.05
N THR A 55 3.39 -3.63 17.59
CA THR A 55 4.42 -2.60 17.39
C THR A 55 4.75 -2.42 15.92
N LYS A 56 4.96 -3.53 15.21
CA LYS A 56 5.33 -3.51 13.79
C LYS A 56 4.22 -2.98 12.89
N VAL A 57 2.95 -3.25 13.21
CA VAL A 57 1.82 -2.67 12.47
C VAL A 57 1.73 -1.17 12.69
N LYS A 58 2.04 -0.66 13.89
CA LYS A 58 2.09 0.79 14.15
C LYS A 58 3.21 1.46 13.35
N GLU A 59 4.40 0.86 13.32
CA GLU A 59 5.54 1.34 12.50
C GLU A 59 5.17 1.34 11.01
N PHE A 60 4.65 0.22 10.50
CA PHE A 60 4.23 0.11 9.11
C PHE A 60 3.16 1.13 8.72
N LYS A 61 2.14 1.32 9.57
CA LYS A 61 1.08 2.30 9.32
C LYS A 61 1.63 3.73 9.23
N ALA A 62 2.61 4.07 10.07
CA ALA A 62 3.22 5.40 10.07
C ALA A 62 3.95 5.72 8.75
N GLU A 63 4.49 4.70 8.07
CA GLU A 63 5.12 4.86 6.75
C GLU A 63 4.12 4.71 5.59
N LEU A 64 3.09 3.86 5.73
CA LEU A 64 2.07 3.65 4.70
C LEU A 64 1.15 4.87 4.55
N ASP A 65 0.72 5.49 5.65
CA ASP A 65 -0.21 6.62 5.64
C ASP A 65 0.26 7.77 4.73
N PRO A 66 1.49 8.33 4.86
CA PRO A 66 1.93 9.41 4.00
C PRO A 66 2.10 8.99 2.53
N HIS A 67 2.46 7.73 2.27
CA HIS A 67 2.50 7.19 0.91
C HIS A 67 1.11 7.21 0.27
N SER A 68 0.11 6.60 0.93
CA SER A 68 -1.27 6.61 0.43
C SER A 68 -1.85 8.04 0.33
N GLU A 69 -1.48 8.97 1.21
CA GLU A 69 -1.92 10.37 1.12
C GLU A 69 -1.32 11.10 -0.09
N ARG A 70 -0.06 10.83 -0.45
CA ARG A 70 0.52 11.37 -1.69
C ARG A 70 -0.25 10.88 -2.92
N GLU A 71 -0.78 9.67 -2.87
CA GLU A 71 -1.53 9.09 -3.97
C GLU A 71 -2.96 9.62 -4.01
N GLU A 72 -3.72 9.44 -2.93
CA GLU A 72 -5.14 9.86 -2.82
C GLU A 72 -5.32 11.38 -2.86
N GLY A 73 -4.40 12.13 -2.26
CA GLY A 73 -4.47 13.59 -2.17
C GLY A 73 -3.91 14.31 -3.38
N VAL A 74 -3.05 13.66 -4.18
CA VAL A 74 -2.33 14.31 -5.29
C VAL A 74 -2.42 13.52 -6.59
N LEU A 75 -1.83 12.32 -6.66
CA LEU A 75 -1.72 11.58 -7.92
C LEU A 75 -3.10 11.21 -8.49
N PHE A 76 -3.98 10.64 -7.67
CA PHE A 76 -5.29 10.15 -8.11
C PHE A 76 -6.20 11.30 -8.58
N PRO A 77 -6.30 12.45 -7.89
CA PRO A 77 -7.03 13.61 -8.40
C PRO A 77 -6.48 14.12 -9.74
N MET A 78 -5.15 14.16 -9.90
CA MET A 78 -4.51 14.60 -11.15
C MET A 78 -4.83 13.66 -12.31
N MET A 79 -4.71 12.35 -12.10
CA MET A 79 -5.12 11.36 -13.10
C MET A 79 -6.63 11.41 -13.36
N GLY A 80 -7.43 11.60 -12.31
CA GLY A 80 -8.89 11.67 -12.36
C GLY A 80 -9.43 12.76 -13.30
N ALA A 81 -8.69 13.84 -13.50
CA ALA A 81 -9.03 14.87 -14.50
C ALA A 81 -9.06 14.33 -15.95
N TYR A 82 -8.32 13.26 -16.23
CA TYR A 82 -8.22 12.65 -17.57
C TYR A 82 -9.10 11.41 -17.72
N ILE A 83 -9.16 10.56 -16.69
CA ILE A 83 -9.79 9.23 -16.78
C ILE A 83 -11.01 9.06 -15.88
N GLY A 84 -11.36 10.08 -15.09
CA GLY A 84 -12.40 10.01 -14.07
C GLY A 84 -11.96 9.24 -12.82
N THR A 85 -12.73 9.38 -11.74
CA THR A 85 -12.46 8.73 -10.44
C THR A 85 -13.54 7.73 -10.03
N THR A 86 -14.76 7.86 -10.54
CA THR A 86 -15.91 7.06 -10.09
C THR A 86 -15.96 5.64 -10.66
N SER A 87 -15.12 5.34 -11.65
CA SER A 87 -15.00 4.01 -12.25
C SER A 87 -13.62 3.82 -12.86
N GLY A 88 -13.23 2.57 -13.11
CA GLY A 88 -11.92 2.26 -13.70
C GLY A 88 -10.81 2.17 -12.66
N PRO A 89 -9.54 2.39 -13.05
CA PRO A 89 -8.39 2.04 -12.21
C PRO A 89 -8.37 2.82 -10.89
N ILE A 90 -8.63 4.13 -10.89
CA ILE A 90 -8.60 4.95 -9.66
C ILE A 90 -9.58 4.44 -8.61
N ALA A 91 -10.83 4.14 -9.00
CA ALA A 91 -11.84 3.60 -8.09
C ALA A 91 -11.41 2.26 -7.45
N VAL A 92 -10.70 1.41 -8.21
CA VAL A 92 -10.16 0.14 -7.69
C VAL A 92 -9.04 0.40 -6.69
N MET A 93 -8.14 1.36 -6.99
CA MET A 93 -7.03 1.70 -6.09
C MET A 93 -7.55 2.27 -4.76
N GLU A 94 -8.45 3.26 -4.81
CA GLU A 94 -9.06 3.85 -3.60
C GLU A 94 -9.79 2.78 -2.77
N TYR A 95 -10.52 1.86 -3.43
CA TYR A 95 -11.19 0.76 -2.75
C TYR A 95 -10.21 -0.19 -2.04
N GLU A 96 -9.07 -0.50 -2.66
CA GLU A 96 -8.05 -1.37 -2.07
C GLU A 96 -7.34 -0.68 -0.90
N HIS A 97 -7.05 0.62 -1.00
CA HIS A 97 -6.59 1.43 0.12
C HIS A 97 -7.56 1.39 1.29
N ASP A 98 -8.85 1.64 1.06
CA ASP A 98 -9.88 1.57 2.09
C ASP A 98 -9.95 0.20 2.76
N GLN A 99 -9.89 -0.87 1.97
CA GLN A 99 -9.90 -2.23 2.51
C GLN A 99 -8.69 -2.53 3.39
N ALA A 100 -7.48 -2.10 2.99
CA ALA A 100 -6.25 -2.32 3.74
C ALA A 100 -6.23 -1.48 5.01
N LYS A 101 -6.53 -0.17 4.90
CA LYS A 101 -6.63 0.77 6.02
C LYS A 101 -7.65 0.31 7.06
N SER A 102 -8.81 -0.18 6.62
CA SER A 102 -9.86 -0.71 7.52
C SER A 102 -9.40 -1.93 8.32
N LYS A 103 -8.68 -2.86 7.69
CA LYS A 103 -8.13 -4.05 8.37
C LYS A 103 -7.07 -3.68 9.40
N ILE A 104 -6.15 -2.79 9.05
CA ILE A 104 -5.11 -2.29 9.96
C ILE A 104 -5.75 -1.56 11.14
N ALA A 105 -6.73 -0.69 10.89
CA ALA A 105 -7.45 0.02 11.95
C ALA A 105 -8.19 -0.94 12.89
N ALA A 106 -8.93 -1.90 12.33
CA ALA A 106 -9.66 -2.89 13.13
C ALA A 106 -8.75 -3.79 13.96
N PHE A 107 -7.55 -4.10 13.46
CA PHE A 107 -6.52 -4.79 14.24
C PHE A 107 -6.06 -3.93 15.40
N LEU A 108 -5.61 -2.69 15.15
CA LEU A 108 -5.05 -1.80 16.17
C LEU A 108 -6.06 -1.44 17.26
N GLU A 109 -7.33 -1.21 16.89
CA GLU A 109 -8.41 -0.89 17.84
C GLU A 109 -8.63 -2.02 18.86
N LYS A 110 -8.51 -3.27 18.43
CA LYS A 110 -8.83 -4.44 19.25
C LYS A 110 -7.61 -5.04 19.93
N ALA A 111 -6.44 -4.90 19.33
CA ALA A 111 -5.22 -5.57 19.78
C ALA A 111 -4.65 -5.02 21.11
N GLU A 112 -5.08 -3.82 21.54
CA GLU A 112 -4.69 -3.23 22.84
C GLU A 112 -5.46 -3.82 24.04
N ASN A 113 -6.37 -4.77 23.81
CA ASN A 113 -7.07 -5.45 24.89
C ASN A 113 -6.22 -6.58 25.49
N ASP A 114 -5.77 -6.41 26.74
CA ASP A 114 -4.94 -7.40 27.47
C ASP A 114 -5.66 -8.72 27.78
N LEU A 115 -6.98 -8.82 27.57
CA LEU A 115 -7.79 -10.00 27.88
C LEU A 115 -8.09 -10.90 26.68
N LEU A 116 -7.43 -10.68 25.53
CA LEU A 116 -7.65 -11.48 24.32
C LEU A 116 -7.18 -12.93 24.50
N SER A 117 -8.07 -13.87 24.18
CA SER A 117 -7.74 -15.29 24.05
C SER A 117 -6.81 -15.53 22.84
N SER A 118 -6.12 -16.68 22.83
CA SER A 118 -5.26 -17.05 21.68
C SER A 118 -6.03 -17.13 20.37
N THR A 119 -7.30 -17.56 20.40
CA THR A 119 -8.17 -17.59 19.22
C THR A 119 -8.46 -16.18 18.69
N GLU A 120 -8.74 -15.22 19.57
CA GLU A 120 -8.98 -13.84 19.17
C GLU A 120 -7.72 -13.20 18.61
N LYS A 121 -6.55 -13.45 19.22
CA LYS A 121 -5.25 -13.00 18.70
C LYS A 121 -4.98 -13.52 17.28
N LYS A 122 -5.28 -14.80 17.02
CA LYS A 122 -5.19 -15.37 15.66
C LYS A 122 -6.13 -14.70 14.66
N ASN A 123 -7.38 -14.49 15.05
CA ASN A 123 -8.36 -13.80 14.20
C ASN A 123 -7.94 -12.37 13.87
N LEU A 124 -7.35 -11.66 14.83
CA LEU A 124 -6.80 -10.33 14.62
C LEU A 124 -5.56 -10.37 13.72
N ALA A 125 -4.63 -11.31 13.93
CA ALA A 125 -3.48 -11.50 13.05
C ALA A 125 -3.89 -11.80 11.59
N ASP A 126 -5.01 -12.50 11.38
CA ASP A 126 -5.55 -12.74 10.04
C ASP A 126 -5.96 -11.46 9.33
N LEU A 127 -6.40 -10.40 10.04
CA LEU A 127 -6.67 -9.09 9.42
C LEU A 127 -5.42 -8.50 8.77
N ILE A 128 -4.28 -8.60 9.45
CA ILE A 128 -2.98 -8.11 8.94
C ILE A 128 -2.49 -8.98 7.78
N LYS A 129 -2.68 -10.29 7.87
CA LYS A 129 -2.40 -11.22 6.77
C LYS A 129 -3.24 -10.92 5.53
N ASN A 130 -4.51 -10.54 5.69
CA ASN A 130 -5.33 -10.10 4.56
C ASN A 130 -4.87 -8.76 4.00
N ALA A 131 -4.47 -7.80 4.86
CA ALA A 131 -3.91 -6.53 4.41
C ALA A 131 -2.61 -6.73 3.59
N TYR A 132 -1.77 -7.69 3.98
CA TYR A 132 -0.58 -8.09 3.23
C TYR A 132 -0.89 -8.46 1.77
N PHE A 133 -1.86 -9.35 1.55
CA PHE A 133 -2.20 -9.79 0.20
C PHE A 133 -2.77 -8.66 -0.65
N ILE A 134 -3.63 -7.82 -0.05
CA ILE A 134 -4.18 -6.64 -0.73
C ILE A 134 -3.06 -5.71 -1.17
N LEU A 135 -2.21 -5.28 -0.23
CA LEU A 135 -1.18 -4.27 -0.49
C LEU A 135 -0.07 -4.77 -1.42
N THR A 136 0.28 -6.06 -1.36
CA THR A 136 1.27 -6.64 -2.28
C THR A 136 0.76 -6.64 -3.72
N GLU A 137 -0.51 -7.00 -3.93
CA GLU A 137 -1.12 -6.90 -5.27
C GLU A 137 -1.34 -5.44 -5.69
N HIS A 138 -1.64 -4.57 -4.74
CA HIS A 138 -1.84 -3.13 -4.95
C HIS A 138 -0.58 -2.46 -5.51
N PHE A 139 0.55 -2.59 -4.83
CA PHE A 139 1.84 -2.04 -5.28
C PHE A 139 2.22 -2.58 -6.66
N ALA A 140 1.92 -3.86 -6.94
CA ALA A 140 2.16 -4.42 -8.27
C ALA A 140 1.30 -3.75 -9.36
N LYS A 141 0.04 -3.38 -9.08
CA LYS A 141 -0.82 -2.64 -10.02
C LYS A 141 -0.30 -1.23 -10.23
N GLU A 142 0.18 -0.58 -9.18
CA GLU A 142 0.76 0.77 -9.29
C GLU A 142 1.96 0.78 -10.21
N GLU A 143 2.93 -0.09 -9.93
CA GLU A 143 4.18 -0.11 -10.66
C GLU A 143 4.03 -0.53 -12.12
N ASN A 144 3.12 -1.46 -12.40
CA ASN A 144 3.00 -2.06 -13.73
C ASN A 144 1.88 -1.45 -14.58
N VAL A 145 0.91 -0.78 -13.96
CA VAL A 145 -0.27 -0.24 -14.64
C VAL A 145 -0.44 1.24 -14.36
N LEU A 146 -0.57 1.64 -13.09
CA LEU A 146 -0.99 2.99 -12.74
C LEU A 146 0.10 4.03 -13.03
N PHE A 147 1.33 3.84 -12.56
CA PHE A 147 2.42 4.79 -12.80
C PHE A 147 2.80 4.89 -14.28
N PRO A 148 2.91 3.79 -15.06
CA PRO A 148 3.09 3.91 -16.51
C PRO A 148 1.93 4.61 -17.23
N MET A 149 0.70 4.51 -16.71
CA MET A 149 -0.44 5.25 -17.23
C MET A 149 -0.32 6.74 -16.90
N ALA A 150 -0.04 7.08 -15.64
CA ALA A 150 0.20 8.45 -15.18
C ALA A 150 1.29 9.14 -16.02
N GLU A 151 2.40 8.45 -16.26
CA GLU A 151 3.53 8.97 -17.05
C GLU A 151 3.13 9.31 -18.49
N ARG A 152 2.15 8.61 -19.07
CA ARG A 152 1.68 8.84 -20.44
C ARG A 152 0.62 9.92 -20.54
N ILE A 153 -0.25 10.06 -19.53
CA ILE A 153 -1.40 10.96 -19.59
C ILE A 153 -1.11 12.35 -19.04
N LEU A 154 -0.22 12.47 -18.05
CA LEU A 154 0.15 13.76 -17.48
C LEU A 154 1.12 14.51 -18.40
N THR A 155 0.99 15.83 -18.47
CA THR A 155 1.97 16.69 -19.16
C THR A 155 3.27 16.82 -18.37
N ASP A 156 4.32 17.35 -18.99
CA ASP A 156 5.60 17.55 -18.31
C ASP A 156 5.48 18.57 -17.15
N GLU A 157 4.64 19.60 -17.31
CA GLU A 157 4.33 20.56 -16.25
C GLU A 157 3.57 19.91 -15.09
N GLU A 158 2.60 19.05 -15.38
CA GLU A 158 1.85 18.30 -14.34
C GLU A 158 2.76 17.31 -13.61
N LYS A 159 3.74 16.68 -14.28
CA LYS A 159 4.70 15.79 -13.62
C LYS A 159 5.61 16.53 -12.65
N GLU A 160 6.06 17.74 -13.00
CA GLU A 160 6.82 18.59 -12.08
C GLU A 160 5.94 19.14 -10.95
N GLU A 161 4.66 19.44 -11.21
CA GLU A 161 3.69 19.80 -10.17
C GLU A 161 3.43 18.64 -9.20
N LEU A 162 3.24 17.42 -9.70
CA LEU A 162 3.10 16.20 -8.91
C LEU A 162 4.30 16.07 -7.96
N TYR A 163 5.52 16.14 -8.50
CA TYR A 163 6.74 16.04 -7.70
C TYR A 163 6.80 17.11 -6.60
N ARG A 164 6.43 18.36 -6.90
CA ARG A 164 6.39 19.42 -5.89
C ARG A 164 5.37 19.13 -4.79
N LYS A 165 4.14 18.77 -5.14
CA LYS A 165 3.04 18.57 -4.18
C LYS A 165 3.29 17.39 -3.25
N ILE A 166 3.82 16.27 -3.77
CA ILE A 166 4.06 15.10 -2.93
C ILE A 166 5.18 15.32 -1.90
N GLN A 167 6.06 16.31 -2.11
CA GLN A 167 7.10 16.71 -1.15
C GLN A 167 6.55 17.52 0.03
N GLU A 168 5.32 18.05 -0.09
CA GLU A 168 4.66 18.80 0.99
C GLU A 168 4.04 17.84 2.03
N ILE A 169 3.85 16.58 1.67
CA ILE A 169 3.34 15.50 2.53
C ILE A 169 4.54 14.78 3.15
N LYS A 170 4.67 14.90 4.48
CA LYS A 170 5.77 14.33 5.27
C LYS A 170 5.40 13.00 5.88
#